data_AF-A0A8T4LL72-F1
#
_entry.id   AF-A0A8T4LL72-F1
#
_cell.length_a   1.000
_cell.length_b   1.000
_cell.length_c   1.000
_cell.angle_alpha   90.00
_cell.angle_beta   90.00
_cell.angle_gamma   90.00
#
_symmetry.space_group_name_H-M   'P 1'
#
loop_
_entity.id
_entity.type
_entity.pdbx_description
1 polymer ?
#
loop_
_entity_poly.entity_id
_entity_poly.type
_entity_poly.pdbx_seq_one_letter_code
_entity_poly.pdbx_strand_id
1 'polypeptide(L)'
;MGPMKIFYDAVFRNKDALTVFIDQLLGHNGRINPNQLFKVEEYKNRFRIAKSHNITPDTRSILIGIEICNSYSPLYELDYFLMSLFLSTVASALPLDSYSKLNYIKRKEKIMNDLLSIKKDDISDALENPEIAIIGMMTDDIEPYRYSKHQLWGLQEFKKRCIDIKKPDYYWQEGNAKIFKNLLWMPEDIEHANFAVENSSFLYEAKMLQSYLSIKKFLEFLSIDISKVPFFFSLTPNYDIRENGAKNSFLDLLLELHSQKQLKVFKKIIQKAYPPIIKTACPACGETSKKIITGHIRGKNRRRLELHCLDSQISFKTELAVGGLARKGCGNKWSFELPFSKYDLYDELKNGVSLYFPVNSLMWLINDISFAPAALVFTDAGFYKADGKINILPRKSIGDHKELLTNMISLQDAFLKADLCPEVHSKLKSLDMLVNKAPILFGHQSPTKLFDPSLSIISTISDKVVNLHVTDSSIFVAMKHGLTPEKILEHSLYIDYFYPKDIIRSFKPHLV
;
A
#
# COMPACT_ATOMS: atom_id res chain seq x y z
N MET A 1 0.09 30.17 -9.05
CA MET A 1 0.37 29.34 -10.24
C MET A 1 -0.71 28.28 -10.27
N GLY A 2 -1.51 28.16 -11.33
CA GLY A 2 -2.62 27.20 -11.31
C GLY A 2 -2.15 25.73 -11.33
N PRO A 3 -2.93 24.78 -10.78
CA PRO A 3 -2.59 23.35 -10.73
C PRO A 3 -2.25 22.76 -12.10
N MET A 4 -2.98 23.18 -13.14
CA MET A 4 -2.70 22.80 -14.52
C MET A 4 -1.28 23.12 -14.99
N LYS A 5 -0.74 24.28 -14.59
CA LYS A 5 0.64 24.62 -14.93
C LYS A 5 1.63 23.71 -14.19
N ILE A 6 1.32 23.33 -12.94
CA ILE A 6 2.17 22.44 -12.14
C ILE A 6 2.23 21.05 -12.75
N PHE A 7 1.09 20.48 -13.16
CA PHE A 7 1.04 19.19 -13.88
C PHE A 7 1.83 19.26 -15.18
N TYR A 8 1.57 20.27 -16.01
CA TYR A 8 2.24 20.44 -17.30
C TYR A 8 3.76 20.58 -17.15
N ASP A 9 4.23 21.46 -16.27
CA ASP A 9 5.66 21.65 -16.01
C ASP A 9 6.30 20.37 -15.43
N ALA A 10 5.55 19.60 -14.62
CA ALA A 10 6.01 18.33 -14.08
C ALA A 10 6.21 17.25 -15.16
N VAL A 11 5.50 17.28 -16.29
CA VAL A 11 5.70 16.30 -17.38
C VAL A 11 7.15 16.34 -17.87
N PHE A 12 7.66 17.54 -18.19
CA PHE A 12 9.01 17.69 -18.75
C PHE A 12 10.11 17.32 -17.75
N ARG A 13 9.86 17.59 -16.46
CA ARG A 13 10.77 17.21 -15.37
C ARG A 13 10.84 15.70 -15.19
N ASN A 14 9.72 15.00 -15.35
CA ASN A 14 9.60 13.56 -15.07
C ASN A 14 9.53 12.67 -16.31
N LYS A 15 9.84 13.18 -17.51
CA LYS A 15 9.68 12.47 -18.80
C LYS A 15 10.30 11.07 -18.83
N ASP A 16 11.42 10.84 -18.15
CA ASP A 16 12.05 9.52 -18.10
C ASP A 16 11.24 8.54 -17.25
N ALA A 17 10.78 8.96 -16.07
CA ALA A 17 9.92 8.17 -15.20
C ALA A 17 8.58 7.87 -15.87
N LEU A 18 7.99 8.87 -16.54
CA LEU A 18 6.76 8.73 -17.31
C LEU A 18 6.93 7.75 -18.48
N THR A 19 8.02 7.85 -19.24
CA THR A 19 8.29 6.91 -20.34
C THR A 19 8.34 5.47 -19.85
N VAL A 20 8.97 5.24 -18.69
CA VAL A 20 9.03 3.91 -18.08
C VAL A 20 7.65 3.47 -17.57
N PHE A 21 6.88 4.37 -16.96
CA PHE A 21 5.52 4.07 -16.51
C PHE A 21 4.63 3.61 -17.67
N ILE A 22 4.61 4.36 -18.77
CA ILE A 22 3.81 4.02 -19.96
C ILE A 22 4.25 2.68 -20.57
N ASP A 23 5.56 2.42 -20.69
CA ASP A 23 6.07 1.13 -21.17
C ASP A 23 5.67 -0.04 -20.25
N GLN A 24 5.65 0.21 -18.93
CA GLN A 24 5.22 -0.77 -17.95
C GLN A 24 3.72 -1.06 -18.07
N LEU A 25 2.88 -0.02 -18.16
CA LEU A 25 1.43 -0.15 -18.36
C LEU A 25 1.09 -1.02 -19.58
N LEU A 26 1.80 -0.83 -20.68
CA LEU A 26 1.58 -1.59 -21.92
C LEU A 26 2.03 -3.05 -21.85
N GLY A 27 2.94 -3.39 -20.93
CA GLY A 27 3.53 -4.73 -20.81
C GLY A 27 3.06 -5.57 -19.63
N HIS A 28 2.25 -5.04 -18.71
CA HIS A 28 1.95 -5.69 -17.42
C HIS A 28 0.80 -6.72 -17.45
N ASN A 29 -0.13 -6.68 -18.43
CA ASN A 29 -1.32 -7.55 -18.56
C ASN A 29 -2.11 -7.85 -17.26
N GLY A 30 -2.02 -6.98 -16.25
CA GLY A 30 -2.79 -7.07 -15.01
C GLY A 30 -4.26 -6.72 -15.22
N ARG A 31 -5.13 -7.36 -14.45
CA ARG A 31 -6.59 -7.14 -14.48
C ARG A 31 -7.12 -6.57 -13.17
N ILE A 32 -8.29 -5.96 -13.24
CA ILE A 32 -9.07 -5.53 -12.07
C ILE A 32 -10.32 -6.41 -11.98
N ASN A 33 -10.59 -6.99 -10.81
CA ASN A 33 -11.85 -7.64 -10.51
C ASN A 33 -12.78 -6.64 -9.80
N PRO A 34 -13.71 -5.99 -10.52
CA PRO A 34 -14.51 -4.90 -9.96
C PRO A 34 -15.34 -5.35 -8.75
N ASN A 35 -15.81 -6.60 -8.74
CA ASN A 35 -16.65 -7.16 -7.67
C ASN A 35 -15.95 -7.24 -6.30
N GLN A 36 -14.64 -7.04 -6.26
CA GLN A 36 -13.83 -7.07 -5.04
C GLN A 36 -13.27 -5.70 -4.67
N LEU A 37 -13.56 -4.68 -5.49
CA LEU A 37 -13.21 -3.30 -5.23
C LEU A 37 -14.38 -2.51 -4.65
N PHE A 38 -14.02 -1.55 -3.81
CA PHE A 38 -14.94 -0.58 -3.24
C PHE A 38 -14.75 0.78 -3.88
N LYS A 39 -15.82 1.55 -4.00
CA LYS A 39 -15.80 2.96 -4.38
C LYS A 39 -16.68 3.78 -3.45
N VAL A 40 -16.37 5.06 -3.33
CA VAL A 40 -17.26 6.03 -2.70
C VAL A 40 -18.21 6.56 -3.77
N GLU A 41 -19.51 6.43 -3.56
CA GLU A 41 -20.53 7.03 -4.42
C GLU A 41 -21.12 8.27 -3.74
N GLU A 42 -21.23 9.35 -4.51
CA GLU A 42 -21.86 10.59 -4.10
C GLU A 42 -23.25 10.73 -4.75
N TYR A 43 -24.29 10.88 -3.95
CA TYR A 43 -25.65 11.11 -4.42
C TYR A 43 -26.36 12.15 -3.57
N LYS A 44 -26.68 13.32 -4.17
CA LYS A 44 -27.43 14.41 -3.52
C LYS A 44 -26.87 14.75 -2.12
N ASN A 45 -25.56 14.94 -2.02
CA ASN A 45 -24.82 15.22 -0.78
C ASN A 45 -24.81 14.07 0.25
N ARG A 46 -25.10 12.84 -0.19
CA ARG A 46 -24.89 11.63 0.62
C ARG A 46 -23.73 10.85 0.04
N PHE A 47 -22.92 10.27 0.91
CA PHE A 47 -21.85 9.37 0.54
C PHE A 47 -22.20 7.97 0.99
N ARG A 48 -21.86 6.97 0.17
CA ARG A 48 -21.91 5.58 0.57
C ARG A 48 -20.72 4.82 -0.02
N ILE A 49 -20.32 3.77 0.67
CA ILE A 49 -19.41 2.77 0.10
C ILE A 49 -20.23 1.78 -0.72
N ALA A 50 -19.84 1.57 -1.97
CA ALA A 50 -20.46 0.60 -2.86
C ALA A 50 -19.39 -0.31 -3.46
N LYS A 51 -19.75 -1.57 -3.75
CA LYS A 51 -18.93 -2.42 -4.61
C LYS A 51 -18.93 -1.86 -6.03
N SER A 52 -17.79 -1.94 -6.72
CA SER A 52 -17.72 -1.52 -8.10
C SER A 52 -18.26 -2.62 -9.01
N HIS A 53 -19.31 -2.34 -9.78
CA HIS A 53 -19.88 -3.35 -10.71
C HIS A 53 -19.73 -2.97 -12.19
N ASN A 54 -19.27 -1.75 -12.48
CA ASN A 54 -19.30 -1.15 -13.83
C ASN A 54 -17.92 -0.86 -14.42
N ILE A 55 -16.85 -1.48 -13.92
CA ILE A 55 -15.49 -1.30 -14.49
C ILE A 55 -15.22 -2.42 -15.49
N THR A 56 -14.59 -2.08 -16.61
CA THR A 56 -14.05 -3.06 -17.55
C THR A 56 -12.85 -3.80 -16.92
N PRO A 57 -12.83 -5.15 -16.93
CA PRO A 57 -11.76 -5.94 -16.31
C PRO A 57 -10.33 -5.63 -16.79
N ASP A 58 -10.19 -5.06 -17.99
CA ASP A 58 -8.91 -4.67 -18.60
C ASP A 58 -8.42 -3.27 -18.17
N THR A 59 -9.06 -2.67 -17.17
CA THR A 59 -8.65 -1.37 -16.65
C THR A 59 -7.26 -1.48 -16.00
N ARG A 60 -6.32 -0.67 -16.48
CA ARG A 60 -4.96 -0.56 -15.92
C ARG A 60 -5.02 0.14 -14.57
N SER A 61 -4.16 -0.27 -13.63
CA SER A 61 -4.15 0.31 -12.27
C SER A 61 -2.78 0.69 -11.73
N ILE A 62 -2.81 1.68 -10.84
CA ILE A 62 -1.72 2.13 -9.97
C ILE A 62 -2.13 1.80 -8.53
N LEU A 63 -1.21 1.23 -7.76
CA LEU A 63 -1.41 0.87 -6.37
C LEU A 63 -0.84 1.96 -5.44
N ILE A 64 -1.63 2.37 -4.45
CA ILE A 64 -1.19 3.17 -3.31
C ILE A 64 -1.50 2.45 -1.99
N GLY A 65 -0.67 2.64 -0.97
CA GLY A 65 -0.96 2.15 0.37
C GLY A 65 -1.87 3.09 1.14
N ILE A 66 -2.88 2.56 1.84
CA ILE A 66 -3.73 3.31 2.77
C ILE A 66 -3.74 2.60 4.12
N GLU A 67 -3.44 3.32 5.19
CA GLU A 67 -3.39 2.77 6.54
C GLU A 67 -4.78 2.83 7.19
N ILE A 68 -5.47 1.69 7.22
CA ILE A 68 -6.81 1.55 7.81
C ILE A 68 -6.93 1.96 9.29
N CYS A 69 -5.81 2.05 10.00
CA CYS A 69 -5.79 2.39 11.42
C CYS A 69 -5.60 3.89 11.71
N ASN A 70 -5.30 4.71 10.70
CA ASN A 70 -5.17 6.16 10.86
C ASN A 70 -6.51 6.83 10.63
N SER A 71 -6.94 7.62 11.61
CA SER A 71 -8.26 8.26 11.60
C SER A 71 -8.33 9.60 10.86
N TYR A 72 -7.25 9.97 10.19
CA TYR A 72 -7.13 11.10 9.28
C TYR A 72 -6.28 10.64 8.08
N SER A 73 -6.16 11.50 7.06
CA SER A 73 -5.28 11.25 5.92
C SER A 73 -3.93 11.95 6.16
N PRO A 74 -2.88 11.20 6.54
CA PRO A 74 -1.55 11.76 6.71
C PRO A 74 -0.99 12.26 5.38
N LEU A 75 0.00 13.15 5.44
CA LEU A 75 0.63 13.75 4.26
C LEU A 75 1.09 12.70 3.26
N TYR A 76 1.70 11.60 3.72
CA TYR A 76 2.20 10.56 2.82
C TYR A 76 1.09 9.83 2.05
N GLU A 77 -0.12 9.63 2.62
CA GLU A 77 -1.24 9.00 1.91
C GLU A 77 -1.72 9.89 0.77
N LEU A 78 -1.81 11.20 1.04
CA LEU A 78 -2.16 12.18 0.01
C LEU A 78 -1.06 12.26 -1.06
N ASP A 79 0.20 12.20 -0.66
CA ASP A 79 1.34 12.21 -1.58
C ASP A 79 1.27 11.06 -2.59
N TYR A 80 1.00 9.84 -2.09
CA TYR A 80 0.80 8.67 -2.94
C TYR A 80 -0.32 8.90 -3.95
N PHE A 81 -1.43 9.48 -3.48
CA PHE A 81 -2.57 9.78 -4.32
C PHE A 81 -2.22 10.83 -5.39
N LEU A 82 -1.56 11.94 -5.04
CA LEU A 82 -1.21 13.01 -5.98
C LEU A 82 -0.20 12.54 -7.04
N MET A 83 0.81 11.76 -6.64
CA MET A 83 1.70 11.08 -7.58
C MET A 83 0.93 10.16 -8.54
N SER A 84 -0.02 9.37 -8.02
CA SER A 84 -0.82 8.45 -8.82
C SER A 84 -1.78 9.16 -9.75
N LEU A 85 -2.37 10.27 -9.31
CA LEU A 85 -3.21 11.15 -10.14
C LEU A 85 -2.39 11.74 -11.29
N PHE A 86 -1.17 12.19 -11.02
CA PHE A 86 -0.25 12.66 -12.06
C PHE A 86 0.10 11.58 -13.08
N LEU A 87 0.51 10.39 -12.61
CA LEU A 87 0.80 9.25 -13.49
C LEU A 87 -0.43 8.89 -14.34
N SER A 88 -1.62 8.81 -13.72
CA SER A 88 -2.87 8.49 -14.40
C SER A 88 -3.25 9.54 -15.45
N THR A 89 -3.16 10.83 -15.09
CA THR A 89 -3.43 11.96 -15.98
C THR A 89 -2.54 11.91 -17.22
N VAL A 90 -1.22 11.80 -17.03
CA VAL A 90 -0.29 11.78 -18.17
C VAL A 90 -0.48 10.57 -19.06
N ALA A 91 -0.76 9.39 -18.47
CA ALA A 91 -1.06 8.20 -19.27
C ALA A 91 -2.33 8.36 -20.10
N SER A 92 -3.35 8.99 -19.54
CA SER A 92 -4.65 9.20 -20.20
C SER A 92 -4.56 10.25 -21.32
N ALA A 93 -3.63 11.20 -21.21
CA ALA A 93 -3.36 12.19 -22.26
C ALA A 93 -2.61 11.62 -23.48
N LEU A 94 -2.19 10.35 -23.45
CA LEU A 94 -1.37 9.74 -24.50
C LEU A 94 -2.14 8.65 -25.28
N PRO A 95 -1.85 8.47 -26.58
CA PRO A 95 -2.50 7.45 -27.41
C PRO A 95 -1.95 6.04 -27.15
N LEU A 96 -2.26 5.46 -25.99
CA LEU A 96 -1.69 4.19 -25.50
C LEU A 96 -1.85 3.03 -26.51
N ASP A 97 -2.98 2.96 -27.22
CA ASP A 97 -3.24 1.92 -28.22
C ASP A 97 -2.28 1.99 -29.41
N SER A 98 -1.82 3.18 -29.78
CA SER A 98 -0.84 3.36 -30.87
C SER A 98 0.52 2.77 -30.51
N TYR A 99 0.88 2.78 -29.22
CA TYR A 99 2.15 2.27 -28.72
C TYR A 99 2.19 0.76 -28.63
N SER A 100 1.04 0.13 -28.36
CA SER A 100 0.92 -1.33 -28.19
C SER A 100 1.40 -2.13 -29.42
N LYS A 101 1.32 -1.52 -30.61
CA LYS A 101 1.68 -2.12 -31.91
C LYS A 101 3.17 -1.99 -32.25
N LEU A 102 3.94 -1.26 -31.43
CA LEU A 102 5.35 -0.97 -31.69
C LEU A 102 6.28 -1.91 -30.91
N ASN A 103 7.45 -2.18 -31.48
CA ASN A 103 8.53 -2.84 -30.75
C ASN A 103 9.09 -1.92 -29.65
N TYR A 104 9.82 -2.48 -28.70
CA TYR A 104 10.29 -1.77 -27.51
C TYR A 104 11.08 -0.48 -27.80
N ILE A 105 12.02 -0.51 -28.74
CA ILE A 105 12.88 0.64 -29.06
C ILE A 105 12.04 1.78 -29.63
N LYS A 106 11.30 1.49 -30.69
CA LYS A 106 10.42 2.48 -31.35
C LYS A 106 9.33 3.00 -30.41
N ARG A 107 8.80 2.12 -29.55
CA ARG A 107 7.79 2.47 -28.55
C ARG A 107 8.33 3.50 -27.57
N LYS A 108 9.51 3.28 -27.01
CA LYS A 108 10.14 4.23 -26.07
C LYS A 108 10.44 5.57 -26.71
N GLU A 109 11.00 5.56 -27.92
CA GLU A 109 11.27 6.78 -28.68
C GLU A 109 9.97 7.56 -28.95
N LYS A 110 8.92 6.86 -29.38
CA LYS A 110 7.62 7.50 -29.63
C LYS A 110 7.00 8.08 -28.36
N ILE A 111 6.97 7.34 -27.25
CA ILE A 111 6.45 7.84 -25.98
C ILE A 111 7.21 9.10 -25.55
N MET A 112 8.54 9.10 -25.65
CA MET A 112 9.36 10.26 -25.30
C MET A 112 9.05 11.47 -26.18
N ASN A 113 8.93 11.28 -27.49
CA ASN A 113 8.58 12.36 -28.42
C ASN A 113 7.18 12.93 -28.14
N ASP A 114 6.20 12.05 -27.93
CA ASP A 114 4.82 12.45 -27.67
C ASP A 114 4.74 13.22 -26.33
N LEU A 115 5.46 12.79 -25.29
CA LEU A 115 5.61 13.52 -24.02
C LEU A 115 6.27 14.90 -24.18
N LEU A 116 7.27 15.04 -25.04
CA LEU A 116 7.93 16.33 -25.31
C LEU A 116 7.05 17.28 -26.13
N SER A 117 6.08 16.74 -26.87
CA SER A 117 5.14 17.50 -27.70
C SER A 117 3.74 17.66 -27.09
N ILE A 118 3.53 17.12 -25.88
CA ILE A 118 2.21 17.11 -25.24
C ILE A 118 1.70 18.52 -25.03
N LYS A 119 0.43 18.76 -25.28
CA LYS A 119 -0.17 20.08 -25.09
C LYS A 119 -0.75 20.20 -23.70
N LYS A 120 -0.82 21.45 -23.23
CA LYS A 120 -1.45 21.76 -21.95
C LYS A 120 -2.93 21.37 -21.93
N ASP A 121 -3.62 21.51 -23.06
CA ASP A 121 -5.04 21.16 -23.19
C ASP A 121 -5.23 19.64 -23.09
N ASP A 122 -4.35 18.83 -23.68
CA ASP A 122 -4.39 17.36 -23.55
C ASP A 122 -4.27 16.91 -22.07
N ILE A 123 -3.39 17.58 -21.30
CA ILE A 123 -3.26 17.33 -19.86
C ILE A 123 -4.51 17.80 -19.10
N SER A 124 -5.16 18.87 -19.55
CA SER A 124 -6.37 19.41 -18.92
C SER A 124 -7.52 18.43 -19.07
N ASP A 125 -7.78 18.01 -20.30
CA ASP A 125 -8.84 17.07 -20.65
C ASP A 125 -8.64 15.73 -19.91
N ALA A 126 -7.39 15.27 -19.84
CA ALA A 126 -7.02 14.05 -19.15
C ALA A 126 -7.07 14.15 -17.61
N LEU A 127 -6.85 15.33 -17.03
CA LEU A 127 -6.99 15.55 -15.58
C LEU A 127 -8.47 15.58 -15.19
N GLU A 128 -9.33 16.08 -16.08
CA GLU A 128 -10.78 16.06 -15.89
C GLU A 128 -11.37 14.65 -16.04
N ASN A 129 -10.77 13.78 -16.86
CA ASN A 129 -11.26 12.43 -17.11
C ASN A 129 -10.12 11.40 -17.20
N PRO A 130 -9.38 11.15 -16.10
CA PRO A 130 -8.30 10.16 -16.12
C PRO A 130 -8.85 8.74 -16.27
N GLU A 131 -8.18 7.93 -17.08
CA GLU A 131 -8.59 6.56 -17.44
C GLU A 131 -7.92 5.48 -16.57
N ILE A 132 -6.73 5.75 -16.02
CA ILE A 132 -5.97 4.75 -15.25
C ILE A 132 -6.46 4.74 -13.81
N ALA A 133 -6.91 3.59 -13.33
CA ALA A 133 -7.45 3.42 -11.99
C ALA A 133 -6.38 3.61 -10.91
N ILE A 134 -6.76 4.29 -9.82
CA ILE A 134 -5.96 4.39 -8.60
C ILE A 134 -6.59 3.47 -7.57
N ILE A 135 -5.83 2.49 -7.06
CA ILE A 135 -6.30 1.51 -6.08
C ILE A 135 -5.63 1.81 -4.74
N GLY A 136 -6.42 2.32 -3.80
CA GLY A 136 -6.07 2.43 -2.39
C GLY A 136 -6.15 1.07 -1.70
N MET A 137 -5.02 0.39 -1.57
CA MET A 137 -4.97 -0.88 -0.86
C MET A 137 -4.82 -0.64 0.63
N MET A 138 -5.83 -1.12 1.36
CA MET A 138 -5.78 -1.23 2.81
C MET A 138 -5.43 -2.64 3.20
N THR A 139 -4.42 -2.76 4.06
CA THR A 139 -4.12 -4.03 4.68
C THR A 139 -5.11 -4.28 5.82
N ASP A 140 -5.88 -5.35 5.74
CA ASP A 140 -6.95 -5.67 6.70
C ASP A 140 -6.51 -6.65 7.81
N ASP A 141 -5.26 -7.12 7.74
CA ASP A 141 -4.62 -7.98 8.72
C ASP A 141 -3.83 -7.22 9.80
N ILE A 142 -4.14 -5.92 9.96
CA ILE A 142 -3.59 -5.05 10.99
C ILE A 142 -4.63 -4.77 12.07
N GLU A 143 -4.13 -4.50 13.28
CA GLU A 143 -4.96 -4.14 14.42
C GLU A 143 -4.81 -2.64 14.77
N PRO A 144 -5.84 -2.02 15.35
CA PRO A 144 -5.82 -0.58 15.61
C PRO A 144 -4.84 -0.14 16.70
N TYR A 145 -4.38 -1.03 17.60
CA TYR A 145 -3.49 -0.64 18.70
C TYR A 145 -2.18 -0.01 18.23
N ARG A 146 -1.72 -0.31 16.99
CA ARG A 146 -0.47 0.24 16.46
C ARG A 146 -0.53 1.77 16.37
N TYR A 147 -1.73 2.34 16.32
CA TYR A 147 -1.98 3.75 16.08
C TYR A 147 -2.98 4.34 17.08
N SER A 148 -3.11 3.77 18.28
CA SER A 148 -4.06 4.24 19.31
C SER A 148 -3.94 5.72 19.69
N LYS A 149 -2.85 6.38 19.28
CA LYS A 149 -2.58 7.81 19.49
C LYS A 149 -3.05 8.72 18.36
N HIS A 150 -3.41 8.15 17.21
CA HIS A 150 -3.86 8.84 15.99
C HIS A 150 -5.33 8.55 15.70
N GLN A 151 -6.14 8.28 16.73
CA GLN A 151 -7.53 7.82 16.57
C GLN A 151 -8.56 8.87 16.99
N LEU A 152 -9.31 9.33 16.00
CA LEU A 152 -10.49 10.19 16.07
C LEU A 152 -11.79 9.36 16.12
N TRP A 153 -11.73 8.06 15.78
CA TRP A 153 -12.88 7.15 15.77
C TRP A 153 -13.30 6.62 17.15
N GLY A 154 -12.53 6.88 18.21
CA GLY A 154 -12.88 6.46 19.57
C GLY A 154 -12.93 4.94 19.79
N LEU A 155 -11.96 4.18 19.26
CA LEU A 155 -11.93 2.72 19.48
C LEU A 155 -11.44 2.38 20.90
N GLN A 156 -12.15 1.49 21.61
CA GLN A 156 -11.72 0.95 22.91
C GLN A 156 -11.17 -0.48 22.85
N GLU A 157 -11.73 -1.32 21.97
CA GLU A 157 -11.31 -2.71 21.83
C GLU A 157 -10.31 -2.89 20.68
N PHE A 158 -9.05 -3.13 21.03
CA PHE A 158 -7.95 -3.21 20.06
C PHE A 158 -7.54 -4.62 19.64
N LYS A 159 -8.30 -5.65 20.02
CA LYS A 159 -7.95 -7.07 19.71
C LYS A 159 -8.62 -7.60 18.44
N LYS A 160 -9.61 -6.87 17.92
CA LYS A 160 -10.26 -7.18 16.64
C LYS A 160 -9.38 -6.71 15.48
N ARG A 161 -9.39 -7.47 14.38
CA ARG A 161 -8.83 -7.03 13.10
C ARG A 161 -9.71 -5.93 12.52
N CYS A 162 -9.12 -5.03 11.73
CA CYS A 162 -9.86 -3.92 11.15
C CYS A 162 -11.10 -4.33 10.33
N ILE A 163 -11.05 -5.47 9.65
CA ILE A 163 -12.19 -6.03 8.90
C ILE A 163 -13.38 -6.44 9.78
N ASP A 164 -13.13 -6.75 11.06
CA ASP A 164 -14.13 -7.28 11.98
C ASP A 164 -14.67 -6.20 12.96
N ILE A 165 -14.14 -4.98 12.91
CA ILE A 165 -14.58 -3.85 13.73
C ILE A 165 -15.83 -3.21 13.11
N LYS A 166 -16.89 -3.11 13.91
CA LYS A 166 -18.23 -2.65 13.51
C LYS A 166 -18.62 -1.36 14.22
N LYS A 167 -19.68 -0.72 13.74
CA LYS A 167 -20.24 0.53 14.31
C LYS A 167 -20.38 0.55 15.85
N PRO A 168 -20.86 -0.51 16.52
CA PRO A 168 -20.96 -0.52 17.99
C PRO A 168 -19.62 -0.48 18.73
N ASP A 169 -18.49 -0.76 18.04
CA ASP A 169 -17.15 -0.73 18.64
C ASP A 169 -16.57 0.70 18.75
N TYR A 170 -17.22 1.70 18.12
CA TYR A 170 -16.86 3.11 18.26
C TYR A 170 -17.48 3.70 19.53
N TYR A 171 -16.64 4.15 20.45
CA TYR A 171 -17.06 4.86 21.64
C TYR A 171 -16.16 6.05 21.90
N TRP A 172 -16.62 7.24 21.52
CA TRP A 172 -15.86 8.47 21.71
C TRP A 172 -15.72 8.80 23.20
N GLN A 173 -14.48 8.79 23.69
CA GLN A 173 -14.11 9.43 24.96
C GLN A 173 -13.02 10.45 24.67
N GLU A 174 -13.33 11.73 24.91
CA GLU A 174 -12.43 12.88 24.68
C GLU A 174 -11.09 12.80 25.47
N GLY A 175 -10.97 11.88 26.43
CA GLY A 175 -9.93 11.85 27.45
C GLY A 175 -8.50 11.63 26.95
N ASN A 176 -8.27 10.86 25.88
CA ASN A 176 -6.91 10.43 25.49
C ASN A 176 -6.28 11.21 24.33
N ALA A 177 -7.06 12.01 23.58
CA ALA A 177 -6.61 12.69 22.36
C ALA A 177 -6.13 14.15 22.58
N LYS A 178 -6.29 14.71 23.78
CA LYS A 178 -5.99 16.12 24.06
C LYS A 178 -4.52 16.51 23.80
N ILE A 179 -3.59 15.58 23.95
CA ILE A 179 -2.14 15.83 23.77
C ILE A 179 -1.78 16.02 22.28
N PHE A 180 -2.53 15.41 21.35
CA PHE A 180 -2.25 15.47 19.91
C PHE A 180 -3.17 16.44 19.15
N LYS A 181 -4.12 17.06 19.84
CA LYS A 181 -5.05 18.04 19.28
C LYS A 181 -4.29 19.22 18.70
N ASN A 182 -4.56 19.54 17.43
CA ASN A 182 -3.86 20.55 16.62
C ASN A 182 -2.38 20.26 16.29
N LEU A 183 -1.82 19.13 16.75
CA LEU A 183 -0.46 18.71 16.38
C LEU A 183 -0.48 17.82 15.14
N LEU A 184 -1.44 16.91 15.05
CA LEU A 184 -1.51 15.90 13.98
C LEU A 184 -2.75 16.04 13.10
N TRP A 185 -3.81 16.65 13.61
CA TRP A 185 -5.11 16.78 12.92
C TRP A 185 -5.80 18.09 13.30
N MET A 186 -6.69 18.53 12.42
CA MET A 186 -7.49 19.75 12.50
C MET A 186 -8.97 19.43 12.77
N PRO A 187 -9.82 20.42 13.12
CA PRO A 187 -11.26 20.24 13.23
C PRO A 187 -11.90 19.60 11.98
N GLU A 188 -11.40 19.93 10.78
CA GLU A 188 -11.83 19.35 9.51
C GLU A 188 -11.60 17.83 9.45
N ASP A 189 -10.46 17.33 9.97
CA ASP A 189 -10.22 15.89 10.05
C ASP A 189 -11.21 15.19 10.99
N ILE A 190 -11.56 15.86 12.10
CA ILE A 190 -12.56 15.35 13.05
C ILE A 190 -13.93 15.28 12.40
N GLU A 191 -14.32 16.30 11.65
CA GLU A 191 -15.57 16.33 10.89
C GLU A 191 -15.64 15.17 9.90
N HIS A 192 -14.58 14.97 9.11
CA HIS A 192 -14.51 13.84 8.18
C HIS A 192 -14.55 12.48 8.89
N ALA A 193 -13.82 12.33 9.99
CA ALA A 193 -13.79 11.08 10.76
C ALA A 193 -15.15 10.75 11.37
N ASN A 194 -15.83 11.74 11.96
CA ASN A 194 -17.17 11.58 12.54
C ASN A 194 -18.19 11.25 11.45
N PHE A 195 -18.19 12.01 10.36
CA PHE A 195 -19.08 11.76 9.22
C PHE A 195 -18.88 10.34 8.67
N ALA A 196 -17.62 9.91 8.54
CA ALA A 196 -17.31 8.58 8.05
C ALA A 196 -17.82 7.46 8.97
N VAL A 197 -17.66 7.60 10.29
CA VAL A 197 -18.18 6.65 11.28
C VAL A 197 -19.71 6.62 11.30
N GLU A 198 -20.37 7.77 11.15
CA GLU A 198 -21.83 7.84 11.09
C GLU A 198 -22.40 7.12 9.86
N ASN A 199 -21.68 7.17 8.73
CA ASN A 199 -22.13 6.68 7.43
C ASN A 199 -21.51 5.32 7.03
N SER A 200 -20.89 4.61 7.97
CA SER A 200 -20.31 3.28 7.73
C SER A 200 -20.80 2.25 8.73
N SER A 201 -20.73 0.97 8.34
CA SER A 201 -21.00 -0.18 9.21
C SER A 201 -19.72 -0.75 9.80
N PHE A 202 -18.59 -0.58 9.11
CA PHE A 202 -17.28 -1.14 9.47
C PHE A 202 -16.15 -0.13 9.44
N LEU A 203 -15.05 -0.43 10.13
CA LEU A 203 -13.86 0.43 10.18
C LEU A 203 -13.19 0.66 8.82
N TYR A 204 -13.12 -0.37 7.99
CA TYR A 204 -12.58 -0.19 6.65
C TYR A 204 -13.41 0.78 5.82
N GLU A 205 -14.73 0.72 5.91
CA GLU A 205 -15.63 1.64 5.20
C GLU A 205 -15.46 3.06 5.73
N ALA A 206 -15.37 3.22 7.06
CA ALA A 206 -15.06 4.51 7.68
C ALA A 206 -13.73 5.08 7.16
N LYS A 207 -12.68 4.28 7.06
CA LYS A 207 -11.40 4.73 6.49
C LYS A 207 -11.55 5.13 5.02
N MET A 208 -12.17 4.29 4.18
CA MET A 208 -12.36 4.59 2.75
C MET A 208 -13.03 5.95 2.57
N LEU A 209 -14.12 6.16 3.31
CA LEU A 209 -14.89 7.39 3.26
C LEU A 209 -14.09 8.58 3.81
N GLN A 210 -13.43 8.44 4.96
CA GLN A 210 -12.56 9.48 5.53
C GLN A 210 -11.45 9.87 4.55
N SER A 211 -10.73 8.89 3.98
CA SER A 211 -9.67 9.13 3.01
C SER A 211 -10.19 9.86 1.78
N TYR A 212 -11.31 9.42 1.22
CA TYR A 212 -11.95 10.07 0.08
C TYR A 212 -12.34 11.51 0.39
N LEU A 213 -12.97 11.78 1.54
CA LEU A 213 -13.39 13.12 1.95
C LEU A 213 -12.19 14.07 2.13
N SER A 214 -11.13 13.61 2.79
CA SER A 214 -9.93 14.43 2.98
C SER A 214 -9.24 14.74 1.64
N ILE A 215 -9.14 13.76 0.73
CA ILE A 215 -8.57 13.98 -0.61
C ILE A 215 -9.48 14.90 -1.43
N LYS A 216 -10.81 14.65 -1.44
CA LYS A 216 -11.80 15.51 -2.10
C LYS A 216 -11.63 16.96 -1.66
N LYS A 217 -11.60 17.19 -0.34
CA LYS A 217 -11.48 18.53 0.22
C LYS A 217 -10.16 19.20 -0.16
N PHE A 218 -9.07 18.44 -0.20
CA PHE A 218 -7.79 18.97 -0.66
C PHE A 218 -7.85 19.37 -2.15
N LEU A 219 -8.40 18.50 -3.00
CA LEU A 219 -8.50 18.72 -4.44
C LEU A 219 -9.43 19.88 -4.81
N GLU A 220 -10.43 20.20 -3.99
CA GLU A 220 -11.25 21.42 -4.14
C GLU A 220 -10.39 22.70 -4.16
N PHE A 221 -9.32 22.76 -3.35
CA PHE A 221 -8.40 23.91 -3.37
C PHE A 221 -7.61 24.02 -4.69
N LEU A 222 -7.55 22.93 -5.44
CA LEU A 222 -6.91 22.84 -6.75
C LEU A 222 -7.92 22.83 -7.90
N SER A 223 -9.22 23.02 -7.62
CA SER A 223 -10.29 22.92 -8.62
C SER A 223 -10.28 21.59 -9.40
N ILE A 224 -9.90 20.49 -8.74
CA ILE A 224 -9.92 19.14 -9.31
C ILE A 224 -11.10 18.36 -8.73
N ASP A 225 -11.94 17.80 -9.58
CA ASP A 225 -13.08 16.99 -9.17
C ASP A 225 -12.70 15.51 -9.03
N ILE A 226 -12.55 15.04 -7.79
CA ILE A 226 -12.23 13.64 -7.50
C ILE A 226 -13.30 12.66 -8.00
N SER A 227 -14.55 13.10 -8.18
CA SER A 227 -15.65 12.22 -8.61
C SER A 227 -15.47 11.71 -10.05
N LYS A 228 -14.59 12.36 -10.81
CA LYS A 228 -14.17 11.95 -12.15
C LYS A 228 -12.98 11.00 -12.17
N VAL A 229 -12.27 10.89 -11.04
CA VAL A 229 -11.09 10.04 -10.94
C VAL A 229 -11.54 8.59 -10.67
N PRO A 230 -11.03 7.59 -11.40
CA PRO A 230 -11.30 6.17 -11.15
C PRO A 230 -10.55 5.70 -9.88
N PHE A 231 -10.99 6.19 -8.72
CA PHE A 231 -10.40 5.91 -7.41
C PHE A 231 -11.19 4.83 -6.67
N PHE A 232 -10.53 3.71 -6.41
CA PHE A 232 -11.11 2.54 -5.75
C PHE A 232 -10.28 2.13 -4.54
N PHE A 233 -10.87 1.29 -3.70
CA PHE A 233 -10.22 0.72 -2.53
C PHE A 233 -10.29 -0.81 -2.57
N SER A 234 -9.27 -1.45 -2.01
CA SER A 234 -9.18 -2.90 -1.87
C SER A 234 -8.79 -3.27 -0.45
N LEU A 235 -9.27 -4.43 0.03
CA LEU A 235 -8.92 -5.00 1.33
C LEU A 235 -8.19 -6.32 1.14
N THR A 236 -6.95 -6.39 1.61
CA THR A 236 -6.11 -7.58 1.48
C THR A 236 -5.38 -7.86 2.78
N PRO A 237 -5.05 -9.12 3.11
CA PRO A 237 -5.42 -10.35 2.40
C PRO A 237 -6.77 -10.95 2.83
N ASN A 238 -7.34 -10.59 3.98
CA ASN A 238 -8.43 -11.36 4.58
C ASN A 238 -9.73 -11.27 3.77
N TYR A 239 -10.11 -10.07 3.35
CA TYR A 239 -11.30 -9.82 2.56
C TYR A 239 -11.22 -10.59 1.24
N ASP A 240 -10.10 -10.48 0.52
CA ASP A 240 -9.82 -11.26 -0.69
C ASP A 240 -9.95 -12.78 -0.50
N ILE A 241 -9.39 -13.32 0.59
CA ILE A 241 -9.48 -14.76 0.89
C ILE A 241 -10.93 -15.14 1.21
N ARG A 242 -11.65 -14.33 2.00
CA ARG A 242 -13.05 -14.56 2.39
C ARG A 242 -13.98 -14.54 1.18
N GLU A 243 -13.84 -13.55 0.29
CA GLU A 243 -14.71 -13.37 -0.88
C GLU A 243 -14.45 -14.41 -1.99
N ASN A 244 -13.19 -14.77 -2.25
CA ASN A 244 -12.85 -15.78 -3.26
C ASN A 244 -13.02 -17.22 -2.76
N GLY A 245 -13.13 -17.41 -1.44
CA GLY A 245 -13.25 -18.72 -0.83
C GLY A 245 -12.08 -19.66 -1.12
N ALA A 246 -12.33 -20.96 -1.02
CA ALA A 246 -11.34 -21.99 -1.34
C ALA A 246 -10.91 -22.04 -2.83
N LYS A 247 -11.58 -21.30 -3.72
CA LYS A 247 -11.17 -21.19 -5.12
C LYS A 247 -9.97 -20.28 -5.31
N ASN A 248 -9.70 -19.39 -4.35
CA ASN A 248 -8.61 -18.41 -4.41
C ASN A 248 -7.25 -19.07 -4.77
N SER A 249 -6.68 -18.69 -5.90
CA SER A 249 -5.43 -19.27 -6.42
C SER A 249 -4.21 -18.96 -5.55
N PHE A 250 -4.28 -17.92 -4.72
CA PHE A 250 -3.23 -17.60 -3.76
C PHE A 250 -3.06 -18.68 -2.68
N LEU A 251 -4.10 -19.48 -2.38
CA LEU A 251 -4.00 -20.57 -1.41
C LEU A 251 -3.06 -21.69 -1.90
N ASP A 252 -3.06 -22.00 -3.20
CA ASP A 252 -2.12 -22.95 -3.80
C ASP A 252 -0.67 -22.48 -3.60
N LEU A 253 -0.43 -21.16 -3.77
CA LEU A 253 0.87 -20.54 -3.54
C LEU A 253 1.29 -20.63 -2.07
N LEU A 254 0.38 -20.33 -1.13
CA LEU A 254 0.66 -20.41 0.31
C LEU A 254 1.04 -21.83 0.74
N LEU A 255 0.36 -22.86 0.19
CA LEU A 255 0.69 -24.25 0.46
C LEU A 255 2.07 -24.62 -0.06
N GLU A 256 2.37 -24.27 -1.32
CA GLU A 256 3.64 -24.62 -1.95
C GLU A 256 4.83 -23.89 -1.31
N LEU A 257 4.64 -22.63 -0.88
CA LEU A 257 5.65 -21.87 -0.11
C LEU A 257 6.08 -22.57 1.18
N HIS A 258 5.23 -23.41 1.77
CA HIS A 258 5.53 -24.18 2.97
C HIS A 258 6.11 -25.57 2.71
N SER A 259 6.31 -25.96 1.46
CA SER A 259 7.04 -27.19 1.16
C SER A 259 8.51 -27.06 1.58
N GLN A 260 9.15 -28.16 1.99
CA GLN A 260 10.56 -28.12 2.41
C GLN A 260 11.48 -27.53 1.32
N LYS A 261 11.16 -27.79 0.04
CA LYS A 261 11.93 -27.29 -1.10
C LYS A 261 11.77 -25.78 -1.22
N GLN A 262 10.54 -25.27 -1.25
CA GLN A 262 10.32 -23.84 -1.43
C GLN A 262 10.72 -23.03 -0.21
N LEU A 263 10.58 -23.56 1.00
CA LEU A 263 11.10 -22.89 2.18
C LEU A 263 12.59 -22.57 2.02
N LYS A 264 13.42 -23.55 1.58
CA LYS A 264 14.86 -23.33 1.33
C LYS A 264 15.11 -22.19 0.34
N VAL A 265 14.36 -22.16 -0.76
CA VAL A 265 14.43 -21.10 -1.77
C VAL A 265 14.03 -19.76 -1.16
N PHE A 266 12.89 -19.72 -0.48
CA PHE A 266 12.36 -18.55 0.22
C PHE A 266 13.40 -17.98 1.19
N LYS A 267 13.98 -18.80 2.08
CA LYS A 267 15.05 -18.37 3.00
C LYS A 267 16.25 -17.78 2.28
N LYS A 268 16.66 -18.36 1.14
CA LYS A 268 17.77 -17.81 0.34
C LYS A 268 17.41 -16.41 -0.16
N ILE A 269 16.19 -16.22 -0.65
CA ILE A 269 15.70 -14.95 -1.17
C ILE A 269 15.59 -13.89 -0.07
N ILE A 270 14.92 -14.20 1.04
CA ILE A 270 14.63 -13.22 2.10
C ILE A 270 15.76 -13.07 3.13
N GLN A 271 16.79 -13.93 3.07
CA GLN A 271 17.97 -13.93 3.96
C GLN A 271 17.66 -13.99 5.46
N LYS A 272 16.47 -14.47 5.84
CA LYS A 272 16.06 -14.70 7.22
C LYS A 272 15.72 -16.16 7.46
N ALA A 273 15.94 -16.64 8.68
CA ALA A 273 15.47 -17.95 9.10
C ALA A 273 13.94 -18.00 8.94
N TYR A 274 13.45 -18.93 8.11
CA TYR A 274 12.06 -19.08 7.64
C TYR A 274 11.02 -18.38 8.54
N PRO A 275 10.72 -17.09 8.32
CA PRO A 275 9.72 -16.39 9.11
C PRO A 275 8.39 -17.09 8.90
N PRO A 276 7.52 -17.12 9.92
CA PRO A 276 6.19 -17.69 9.77
C PRO A 276 5.47 -16.93 8.65
N ILE A 277 5.15 -17.64 7.57
CA ILE A 277 4.46 -17.10 6.41
C ILE A 277 3.01 -16.77 6.78
N ILE A 278 2.40 -17.65 7.58
CA ILE A 278 1.03 -17.56 8.10
C ILE A 278 1.09 -17.40 9.62
N LYS A 279 0.31 -16.46 10.15
CA LYS A 279 -0.01 -16.35 11.58
C LYS A 279 -1.53 -16.29 11.76
N THR A 280 -2.04 -16.98 12.78
CA THR A 280 -3.46 -16.94 13.17
C THR A 280 -3.60 -16.22 14.51
N ALA A 281 -4.83 -15.86 14.87
CA ALA A 281 -5.14 -15.28 16.18
C ALA A 281 -4.83 -16.28 17.31
N CYS A 282 -4.47 -15.76 18.49
CA CYS A 282 -4.30 -16.57 19.67
C CYS A 282 -5.64 -17.16 20.12
N PRO A 283 -5.78 -18.50 20.19
CA PRO A 283 -7.06 -19.13 20.54
C PRO A 283 -7.48 -18.88 21.99
N ALA A 284 -6.53 -18.52 22.88
CA ALA A 284 -6.82 -18.31 24.29
C ALA A 284 -7.31 -16.88 24.62
N CYS A 285 -6.79 -15.86 23.93
CA CYS A 285 -7.05 -14.46 24.30
C CYS A 285 -7.49 -13.55 23.14
N GLY A 286 -7.61 -14.11 21.93
CA GLY A 286 -8.02 -13.38 20.72
C GLY A 286 -6.97 -12.39 20.18
N GLU A 287 -5.76 -12.36 20.74
CA GLU A 287 -4.69 -11.48 20.23
C GLU A 287 -4.37 -11.82 18.77
N THR A 288 -4.21 -10.81 17.93
CA THR A 288 -4.03 -10.93 16.48
C THR A 288 -2.70 -10.31 16.02
N SER A 289 -2.08 -9.47 16.86
CA SER A 289 -0.87 -8.71 16.54
C SER A 289 0.28 -9.52 15.96
N LYS A 290 0.77 -9.12 14.78
CA LYS A 290 2.02 -9.68 14.22
C LYS A 290 3.26 -9.43 15.08
N LYS A 291 3.24 -8.43 15.99
CA LYS A 291 4.36 -8.13 16.92
C LYS A 291 4.27 -8.91 18.23
N ILE A 292 3.07 -9.28 18.67
CA ILE A 292 2.85 -10.07 19.89
C ILE A 292 2.80 -11.57 19.57
N ILE A 293 2.29 -11.95 18.40
CA ILE A 293 2.31 -13.33 17.92
C ILE A 293 3.63 -13.58 17.20
N THR A 294 4.45 -14.43 17.79
CA THR A 294 5.68 -14.94 17.18
C THR A 294 5.47 -16.38 16.72
N GLY A 295 6.35 -16.86 15.84
CA GLY A 295 6.22 -18.22 15.37
C GLY A 295 7.43 -18.74 14.64
N HIS A 296 7.50 -20.06 14.53
CA HIS A 296 8.56 -20.78 13.85
C HIS A 296 7.99 -21.98 13.08
N ILE A 297 8.68 -22.33 12.01
CA ILE A 297 8.35 -23.50 11.18
C ILE A 297 9.17 -24.71 11.66
N ARG A 298 8.48 -25.73 12.18
CA ARG A 298 9.06 -26.97 12.75
C ARG A 298 8.49 -28.23 12.09
N GLY A 299 8.91 -29.38 12.61
CA GLY A 299 8.51 -30.70 12.14
C GLY A 299 9.42 -31.24 11.03
N LYS A 300 9.45 -32.56 10.88
CA LYS A 300 10.25 -33.25 9.84
C LYS A 300 9.86 -32.74 8.45
N ASN A 301 8.58 -32.56 8.18
CA ASN A 301 8.05 -32.05 6.89
C ASN A 301 8.07 -30.51 6.76
N ARG A 302 8.48 -29.75 7.78
CA ARG A 302 8.41 -28.28 7.83
C ARG A 302 7.00 -27.70 7.59
N ARG A 303 5.96 -28.46 7.91
CA ARG A 303 4.55 -28.02 7.78
C ARG A 303 3.89 -27.65 9.11
N ARG A 304 4.57 -27.88 10.23
CA ARG A 304 4.06 -27.53 11.55
C ARG A 304 4.44 -26.08 11.87
N LEU A 305 3.42 -25.23 12.01
CA LEU A 305 3.58 -23.85 12.49
C LEU A 305 3.39 -23.86 14.01
N GLU A 306 4.46 -23.52 14.74
CA GLU A 306 4.39 -23.30 16.19
C GLU A 306 4.29 -21.79 16.44
N LEU A 307 3.19 -21.36 17.05
CA LEU A 307 2.89 -19.96 17.36
C LEU A 307 2.89 -19.74 18.87
N HIS A 308 3.30 -18.54 19.28
CA HIS A 308 3.38 -18.11 20.67
C HIS A 308 2.88 -16.67 20.82
N CYS A 309 1.88 -16.49 21.68
CA CYS A 309 1.36 -15.19 22.09
C CYS A 309 2.23 -14.67 23.23
N LEU A 310 3.15 -13.75 22.95
CA LEU A 310 4.14 -13.27 23.91
C LEU A 310 3.48 -12.68 25.15
N ASP A 311 3.85 -13.13 26.35
CA ASP A 311 3.46 -12.55 27.64
C ASP A 311 4.30 -11.33 28.03
N SER A 312 5.36 -11.05 27.29
CA SER A 312 6.20 -9.87 27.46
C SER A 312 5.52 -8.61 26.94
N GLN A 313 5.85 -7.49 27.58
CA GLN A 313 5.32 -6.18 27.22
C GLN A 313 6.01 -5.65 25.96
N ILE A 314 5.21 -5.41 24.91
CA ILE A 314 5.65 -4.82 23.64
C ILE A 314 5.10 -3.40 23.54
N SER A 315 6.00 -2.44 23.36
CA SER A 315 5.64 -1.02 23.21
C SER A 315 5.48 -0.63 21.74
N PHE A 316 4.32 -0.05 21.42
CA PHE A 316 4.02 0.51 20.11
C PHE A 316 4.27 2.02 20.14
N LYS A 317 5.29 2.44 19.38
CA LYS A 317 5.68 3.85 19.22
C LYS A 317 5.20 4.36 17.86
N THR A 318 4.80 5.63 17.85
CA THR A 318 4.47 6.39 16.62
C THR A 318 5.76 6.97 16.04
N GLU A 319 5.70 7.57 14.84
CA GLU A 319 6.87 8.27 14.25
C GLU A 319 7.43 9.32 15.22
N LEU A 320 6.55 10.10 15.85
CA LEU A 320 6.92 11.10 16.86
C LEU A 320 7.54 10.53 18.14
N ALA A 321 7.52 9.20 18.35
CA ALA A 321 7.95 8.52 19.57
C ALA A 321 7.28 9.02 20.89
N VAL A 322 6.26 9.88 20.80
CA VAL A 322 5.51 10.46 21.93
C VAL A 322 4.35 9.55 22.33
N GLY A 323 4.26 9.22 23.62
CA GLY A 323 3.32 8.24 24.19
C GLY A 323 3.61 6.83 23.67
N GLY A 324 3.28 5.77 24.37
CA GLY A 324 3.50 4.42 23.85
C GLY A 324 2.43 3.52 24.40
N LEU A 325 1.70 2.84 23.52
CA LEU A 325 0.79 1.81 24.01
C LEU A 325 1.62 0.56 24.26
N ALA A 326 1.70 0.15 25.51
CA ALA A 326 2.28 -1.12 25.88
C ALA A 326 1.19 -2.20 25.86
N ARG A 327 1.47 -3.31 25.18
CA ARG A 327 0.56 -4.47 25.13
C ARG A 327 1.32 -5.74 25.44
N LYS A 328 0.63 -6.68 26.07
CA LYS A 328 1.11 -8.03 26.31
C LYS A 328 0.06 -9.02 25.84
N GLY A 329 0.51 -10.13 25.28
CA GLY A 329 -0.29 -11.31 25.05
C GLY A 329 -0.49 -12.13 26.33
N CYS A 330 -0.94 -13.37 26.17
CA CYS A 330 -1.31 -14.25 27.30
C CYS A 330 -0.31 -15.38 27.60
N GLY A 331 0.81 -15.48 26.86
CA GLY A 331 1.78 -16.57 27.00
C GLY A 331 1.37 -17.88 26.33
N ASN A 332 0.14 -17.97 25.78
CA ASN A 332 -0.34 -19.20 25.19
C ASN A 332 0.49 -19.62 23.96
N LYS A 333 0.76 -20.93 23.87
CA LYS A 333 1.46 -21.56 22.74
C LYS A 333 0.50 -22.52 22.06
N TRP A 334 0.46 -22.47 20.75
CA TRP A 334 -0.34 -23.40 19.96
C TRP A 334 0.40 -23.77 18.68
N SER A 335 -0.02 -24.86 18.06
CA SER A 335 0.52 -25.26 16.77
C SER A 335 -0.56 -25.88 15.93
N PHE A 336 -0.48 -25.66 14.62
CA PHE A 336 -1.29 -26.38 13.65
C PHE A 336 -0.39 -26.90 12.54
N GLU A 337 -0.83 -27.98 11.92
CA GLU A 337 -0.17 -28.55 10.75
C GLU A 337 -0.87 -28.03 9.49
N LEU A 338 -0.10 -27.49 8.54
CA LEU A 338 -0.68 -26.99 7.31
C LEU A 338 -1.28 -28.14 6.49
N PRO A 339 -2.57 -28.06 6.14
CA PRO A 339 -3.24 -29.12 5.41
C PRO A 339 -2.72 -29.21 3.97
N PHE A 340 -2.89 -30.35 3.31
CA PHE A 340 -2.42 -30.55 1.94
C PHE A 340 -3.38 -29.98 0.88
N SER A 341 -4.63 -29.74 1.27
CA SER A 341 -5.68 -29.21 0.41
C SER A 341 -5.86 -27.71 0.63
N LYS A 342 -6.11 -26.97 -0.45
CA LYS A 342 -6.46 -25.56 -0.36
C LYS A 342 -7.82 -25.31 0.30
N TYR A 343 -8.73 -26.29 0.25
CA TYR A 343 -10.04 -26.20 0.89
C TYR A 343 -9.92 -26.20 2.40
N ASP A 344 -9.15 -27.16 2.93
CA ASP A 344 -8.85 -27.22 4.36
C ASP A 344 -8.04 -26.00 4.81
N LEU A 345 -7.10 -25.52 3.97
CA LEU A 345 -6.36 -24.29 4.28
C LEU A 345 -7.32 -23.10 4.37
N TYR A 346 -8.26 -22.97 3.45
CA TYR A 346 -9.28 -21.92 3.52
C TYR A 346 -10.09 -22.02 4.82
N ASP A 347 -10.48 -23.23 5.24
CA ASP A 347 -11.23 -23.42 6.47
C ASP A 347 -10.46 -22.98 7.72
N GLU A 348 -9.14 -23.15 7.74
CA GLU A 348 -8.26 -22.61 8.78
C GLU A 348 -8.14 -21.07 8.73
N LEU A 349 -8.11 -20.49 7.52
CA LEU A 349 -7.82 -19.07 7.32
C LEU A 349 -9.06 -18.17 7.21
N LYS A 350 -10.28 -18.70 7.01
CA LYS A 350 -11.50 -17.91 6.79
C LYS A 350 -11.86 -16.99 7.97
N ASN A 351 -11.51 -17.40 9.18
CA ASN A 351 -11.66 -16.59 10.40
C ASN A 351 -10.53 -15.56 10.57
N GLY A 352 -9.64 -15.49 9.59
CA GLY A 352 -8.66 -14.47 9.33
C GLY A 352 -7.23 -14.87 9.70
N VAL A 353 -6.30 -14.25 8.99
CA VAL A 353 -4.88 -14.55 8.91
C VAL A 353 -4.08 -13.25 8.88
N SER A 354 -2.85 -13.34 9.39
CA SER A 354 -1.86 -12.29 9.29
C SER A 354 -0.68 -12.82 8.47
N LEU A 355 -0.40 -12.20 7.33
CA LEU A 355 0.64 -12.65 6.41
C LEU A 355 1.92 -11.83 6.53
N TYR A 356 3.05 -12.46 6.26
CA TYR A 356 4.29 -11.73 6.03
C TYR A 356 4.13 -10.83 4.80
N PHE A 357 4.38 -9.53 4.91
CA PHE A 357 4.06 -8.56 3.85
C PHE A 357 4.62 -8.92 2.45
N PRO A 358 5.90 -9.32 2.32
CA PRO A 358 6.43 -9.80 1.04
C PRO A 358 5.68 -10.99 0.44
N VAL A 359 5.06 -11.84 1.27
CA VAL A 359 4.19 -12.93 0.78
C VAL A 359 2.83 -12.40 0.34
N ASN A 360 2.23 -11.47 1.11
CA ASN A 360 0.99 -10.78 0.70
C ASN A 360 1.13 -10.15 -0.69
N SER A 361 2.28 -9.51 -0.96
CA SER A 361 2.54 -8.84 -2.24
C SER A 361 2.58 -9.77 -3.47
N LEU A 362 2.68 -11.09 -3.28
CA LEU A 362 2.61 -12.05 -4.39
C LEU A 362 1.19 -12.15 -4.96
N MET A 363 0.17 -11.78 -4.17
CA MET A 363 -1.22 -11.68 -4.62
C MET A 363 -1.32 -10.76 -5.84
N TRP A 364 -0.60 -9.64 -5.85
CA TRP A 364 -0.60 -8.63 -6.93
C TRP A 364 -0.08 -9.12 -8.28
N LEU A 365 0.42 -10.36 -8.36
CA LEU A 365 0.87 -10.98 -9.60
C LEU A 365 -0.19 -11.89 -10.23
N ILE A 366 -1.31 -12.12 -9.54
CA ILE A 366 -2.34 -13.08 -9.93
C ILE A 366 -3.59 -12.31 -10.41
N ASN A 367 -4.17 -12.70 -11.55
CA ASN A 367 -5.27 -11.98 -12.19
C ASN A 367 -6.68 -12.38 -11.71
N ASP A 368 -6.84 -13.41 -10.86
CA ASP A 368 -8.15 -13.82 -10.31
C ASP A 368 -8.47 -13.23 -8.94
N ILE A 369 -7.58 -12.40 -8.39
CA ILE A 369 -7.80 -11.65 -7.15
C ILE A 369 -8.35 -10.24 -7.44
N SER A 370 -8.46 -9.40 -6.40
CA SER A 370 -9.03 -8.04 -6.52
C SER A 370 -8.39 -7.20 -7.64
N PHE A 371 -7.06 -7.17 -7.72
CA PHE A 371 -6.34 -6.37 -8.71
C PHE A 371 -4.88 -6.81 -8.90
N ALA A 372 -4.35 -6.59 -10.09
CA ALA A 372 -2.93 -6.70 -10.41
C ALA A 372 -2.40 -5.37 -10.98
N PRO A 373 -1.64 -4.57 -10.19
CA PRO A 373 -1.27 -3.20 -10.53
C PRO A 373 0.01 -3.12 -11.35
N ALA A 374 0.05 -2.21 -12.33
CA ALA A 374 1.26 -1.99 -13.12
C ALA A 374 2.37 -1.27 -12.35
N ALA A 375 1.98 -0.48 -11.34
CA ALA A 375 2.86 0.35 -10.55
C ALA A 375 2.45 0.38 -9.07
N LEU A 376 3.43 0.53 -8.18
CA LEU A 376 3.25 0.83 -6.77
C LEU A 376 3.92 2.17 -6.44
N VAL A 377 3.18 3.07 -5.82
CA VAL A 377 3.68 4.36 -5.35
C VAL A 377 4.01 4.31 -3.86
N PHE A 378 5.15 4.88 -3.46
CA PHE A 378 5.65 4.95 -2.08
C PHE A 378 6.47 6.24 -1.86
N THR A 379 6.75 6.63 -0.62
CA THR A 379 7.44 7.89 -0.29
C THR A 379 8.72 7.66 0.48
N ASP A 380 8.75 6.67 1.38
CA ASP A 380 9.93 6.29 2.13
C ASP A 380 10.26 4.79 1.97
N ALA A 381 11.15 4.49 1.01
CA ALA A 381 11.68 3.14 0.86
C ALA A 381 12.96 2.88 1.66
N GLY A 382 13.50 3.86 2.39
CA GLY A 382 14.83 3.77 2.99
C GLY A 382 16.00 3.72 1.98
N PHE A 383 15.75 4.05 0.71
CA PHE A 383 16.75 4.20 -0.35
C PHE A 383 16.31 5.21 -1.41
N TYR A 384 17.27 5.73 -2.18
CA TYR A 384 17.06 6.76 -3.20
C TYR A 384 18.00 6.61 -4.38
N LYS A 385 17.73 7.31 -5.48
CA LYS A 385 18.60 7.34 -6.66
C LYS A 385 19.47 8.61 -6.66
N ALA A 386 20.78 8.45 -6.82
CA ALA A 386 21.72 9.54 -7.07
C ALA A 386 22.86 9.06 -7.97
N ASP A 387 23.26 9.90 -8.93
CA ASP A 387 24.30 9.60 -9.94
C ASP A 387 24.07 8.26 -10.67
N GLY A 388 22.80 7.97 -10.97
CA GLY A 388 22.39 6.72 -11.62
C GLY A 388 22.46 5.47 -10.74
N LYS A 389 22.85 5.59 -9.46
CA LYS A 389 22.96 4.49 -8.50
C LYS A 389 21.90 4.57 -7.42
N ILE A 390 21.50 3.40 -6.90
CA ILE A 390 20.63 3.30 -5.74
C ILE A 390 21.51 3.38 -4.48
N ASN A 391 21.23 4.38 -3.65
CA ASN A 391 21.92 4.65 -2.39
C ASN A 391 20.98 4.40 -1.22
N ILE A 392 21.53 3.95 -0.09
CA ILE A 392 20.76 3.71 1.14
C ILE A 392 20.64 5.04 1.88
N LEU A 393 19.44 5.37 2.38
CA LEU A 393 19.28 6.50 3.28
C LEU A 393 20.01 6.19 4.59
N PRO A 394 20.88 7.09 5.11
CA PRO A 394 21.64 6.84 6.33
C PRO A 394 20.78 6.82 7.61
N ARG A 395 19.45 6.86 7.50
CA ARG A 395 18.52 6.89 8.63
C ARG A 395 18.20 5.47 9.09
N LYS A 396 18.05 5.30 10.42
CA LYS A 396 17.21 4.26 11.00
C LYS A 396 15.88 4.94 11.35
N SER A 397 14.94 5.08 10.42
CA SER A 397 13.64 5.66 10.74
C SER A 397 12.67 4.58 11.22
N ILE A 398 11.67 4.99 11.99
CA ILE A 398 10.44 4.20 12.17
C ILE A 398 9.73 4.29 10.81
N GLY A 399 9.57 3.16 10.11
CA GLY A 399 9.08 3.17 8.73
C GLY A 399 10.13 2.76 7.69
N ASP A 400 11.35 2.35 8.08
CA ASP A 400 12.34 1.80 7.15
C ASP A 400 11.79 0.56 6.40
N HIS A 401 11.23 0.79 5.21
CA HIS A 401 10.66 -0.25 4.37
C HIS A 401 11.69 -0.94 3.48
N LYS A 402 12.97 -0.55 3.49
CA LYS A 402 14.01 -1.09 2.58
C LYS A 402 13.99 -2.61 2.54
N GLU A 403 14.10 -3.25 3.70
CA GLU A 403 14.15 -4.72 3.74
C GLU A 403 12.83 -5.31 3.25
N LEU A 404 11.72 -4.73 3.66
CA LEU A 404 10.37 -5.18 3.30
C LEU A 404 10.14 -5.07 1.77
N LEU A 405 10.46 -3.93 1.16
CA LEU A 405 10.34 -3.69 -0.28
C LEU A 405 11.35 -4.52 -1.07
N THR A 406 12.60 -4.63 -0.61
CA THR A 406 13.60 -5.48 -1.27
C THR A 406 13.15 -6.94 -1.23
N ASN A 407 12.62 -7.42 -0.10
CA ASN A 407 12.09 -8.78 0.02
C ASN A 407 10.87 -9.01 -0.86
N MET A 408 9.93 -8.06 -0.90
CA MET A 408 8.76 -8.08 -1.80
C MET A 408 9.20 -8.23 -3.25
N ILE A 409 10.06 -7.32 -3.73
CA ILE A 409 10.53 -7.33 -5.12
C ILE A 409 11.28 -8.62 -5.45
N SER A 410 12.15 -9.08 -4.55
CA SER A 410 12.94 -10.29 -4.78
C SER A 410 12.05 -11.53 -4.88
N LEU A 411 10.98 -11.61 -4.07
CA LEU A 411 10.03 -12.73 -4.13
C LEU A 411 9.17 -12.67 -5.39
N GLN A 412 8.69 -11.49 -5.76
CA GLN A 412 7.92 -11.31 -6.99
C GLN A 412 8.75 -11.68 -8.23
N ASP A 413 10.00 -11.21 -8.31
CA ASP A 413 10.92 -11.55 -9.41
C ASP A 413 11.21 -13.07 -9.46
N ALA A 414 11.51 -13.68 -8.32
CA ALA A 414 11.74 -15.13 -8.24
C ALA A 414 10.50 -15.94 -8.61
N PHE A 415 9.29 -15.49 -8.25
CA PHE A 415 8.04 -16.16 -8.63
C PHE A 415 7.80 -16.07 -10.14
N LEU A 416 7.95 -14.88 -10.74
CA LEU A 416 7.77 -14.67 -12.19
C LEU A 416 8.83 -15.38 -13.05
N LYS A 417 10.02 -15.65 -12.50
CA LYS A 417 11.05 -16.48 -13.14
C LYS A 417 10.86 -17.98 -12.94
N ALA A 418 9.82 -18.39 -12.21
CA ALA A 418 9.57 -19.76 -11.78
C ALA A 418 10.66 -20.37 -10.87
N ASP A 419 11.51 -19.54 -10.25
CA ASP A 419 12.50 -19.99 -9.25
C ASP A 419 11.82 -20.34 -7.93
N LEU A 420 10.74 -19.63 -7.61
CA LEU A 420 9.89 -19.84 -6.44
C LEU A 420 8.56 -20.46 -6.89
N CYS A 421 8.15 -21.57 -6.27
CA CYS A 421 6.86 -22.24 -6.53
C CYS A 421 6.57 -22.52 -8.03
N PRO A 422 7.48 -23.20 -8.76
CA PRO A 422 7.39 -23.39 -10.22
C PRO A 422 6.12 -24.07 -10.71
N GLU A 423 5.59 -25.03 -9.94
CA GLU A 423 4.37 -25.76 -10.30
C GLU A 423 3.14 -24.85 -10.27
N VAL A 424 3.00 -24.03 -9.22
CA VAL A 424 1.95 -23.02 -9.09
C VAL A 424 2.10 -21.97 -10.20
N HIS A 425 3.32 -21.48 -10.42
CA HIS A 425 3.61 -20.54 -11.52
C HIS A 425 3.18 -21.12 -12.88
N SER A 426 3.56 -22.35 -13.20
CA SER A 426 3.21 -22.98 -14.48
C SER A 426 1.71 -23.13 -14.65
N LYS A 427 1.00 -23.51 -13.58
CA LYS A 427 -0.47 -23.62 -13.59
C LYS A 427 -1.11 -22.26 -13.88
N LEU A 428 -0.74 -21.21 -13.14
CA LEU A 428 -1.31 -19.87 -13.34
C LEU A 428 -1.00 -19.31 -14.73
N LYS A 429 0.22 -19.52 -15.22
CA LYS A 429 0.62 -19.11 -16.57
C LYS A 429 -0.19 -19.82 -17.66
N SER A 430 -0.46 -21.12 -17.50
CA SER A 430 -1.29 -21.89 -18.45
C SER A 430 -2.75 -21.44 -18.51
N LEU A 431 -3.23 -20.78 -17.45
CA LEU A 431 -4.60 -20.28 -17.33
C LEU A 431 -4.73 -18.78 -17.66
N ASP A 432 -3.65 -18.12 -18.11
CA ASP A 432 -3.60 -16.66 -18.31
C ASP A 432 -3.95 -15.87 -17.02
N MET A 433 -3.60 -16.44 -15.87
CA MET A 433 -3.89 -15.89 -14.54
C MET A 433 -2.67 -15.22 -13.89
N LEU A 434 -1.58 -15.07 -14.63
CA LEU A 434 -0.33 -14.50 -14.13
C LEU A 434 0.06 -13.27 -14.95
N VAL A 435 0.48 -12.21 -14.27
CA VAL A 435 1.07 -11.04 -14.94
C VAL A 435 2.43 -11.37 -15.56
N ASN A 436 2.80 -10.61 -16.58
CA ASN A 436 4.07 -10.78 -17.30
C ASN A 436 5.23 -10.05 -16.61
N LYS A 437 4.93 -9.07 -15.76
CA LYS A 437 5.93 -8.23 -15.08
C LYS A 437 5.48 -7.90 -13.67
N ALA A 438 6.43 -7.82 -12.74
CA ALA A 438 6.14 -7.27 -11.41
C ALA A 438 5.76 -5.78 -11.52
N PRO A 439 4.98 -5.25 -10.57
CA PRO A 439 4.71 -3.81 -10.49
C PRO A 439 6.02 -3.04 -10.40
N ILE A 440 6.14 -1.94 -11.14
CA ILE A 440 7.29 -1.05 -10.99
C ILE A 440 7.10 -0.14 -9.78
N LEU A 441 8.19 0.21 -9.11
CA LEU A 441 8.16 1.09 -7.96
C LEU A 441 8.39 2.55 -8.38
N PHE A 442 7.50 3.44 -7.95
CA PHE A 442 7.65 4.90 -8.04
C PHE A 442 7.66 5.52 -6.65
N GLY A 443 8.57 6.46 -6.42
CA GLY A 443 8.56 7.22 -5.17
C GLY A 443 9.20 8.58 -5.30
N HIS A 444 9.27 9.35 -4.21
CA HIS A 444 9.88 10.68 -4.27
C HIS A 444 11.34 10.61 -4.65
N GLN A 445 11.74 11.60 -5.44
CA GLN A 445 13.14 11.97 -5.53
C GLN A 445 13.61 12.46 -4.15
N SER A 446 14.53 11.73 -3.53
CA SER A 446 15.04 12.04 -2.20
C SER A 446 15.97 13.26 -2.21
N PRO A 447 15.99 14.07 -1.14
CA PRO A 447 15.13 13.98 0.05
C PRO A 447 13.69 14.43 -0.23
N THR A 448 12.71 13.83 0.46
CA THR A 448 11.31 14.29 0.35
C THR A 448 11.22 15.78 0.71
N LYS A 449 10.50 16.53 -0.12
CA LYS A 449 10.16 17.94 0.12
C LYS A 449 8.76 18.10 0.72
N LEU A 450 7.97 17.03 0.76
CA LEU A 450 6.66 17.06 1.39
C LEU A 450 6.79 16.60 2.84
N PHE A 451 6.80 17.58 3.73
CA PHE A 451 6.80 17.36 5.17
C PHE A 451 6.16 18.55 5.87
N ASP A 452 5.71 18.35 7.10
CA ASP A 452 5.17 19.43 7.90
C ASP A 452 6.28 20.38 8.38
N PRO A 453 6.25 21.67 8.00
CA PRO A 453 7.34 22.60 8.31
C PRO A 453 7.45 22.93 9.80
N SER A 454 6.39 22.72 10.60
CA SER A 454 6.41 23.01 12.03
C SER A 454 6.67 21.78 12.90
N LEU A 455 6.74 20.58 12.30
CA LEU A 455 7.01 19.34 13.03
C LEU A 455 8.38 18.77 12.67
N SER A 456 9.19 18.55 13.71
CA SER A 456 10.44 17.82 13.57
C SER A 456 10.68 16.92 14.77
N ILE A 457 11.35 15.80 14.53
CA ILE A 457 11.82 14.87 15.55
C ILE A 457 13.33 14.97 15.61
N ILE A 458 13.87 15.20 16.79
CA ILE A 458 15.31 15.11 17.02
C ILE A 458 15.68 13.62 17.08
N SER A 459 16.53 13.17 16.16
CA SER A 459 17.07 11.82 16.13
C SER A 459 18.60 11.85 16.13
N THR A 460 19.23 10.79 16.63
CA THR A 460 20.69 10.64 16.59
C THR A 460 21.05 9.57 15.56
N ILE A 461 21.76 9.98 14.52
CA ILE A 461 22.26 9.09 13.46
C ILE A 461 23.79 9.20 13.46
N SER A 462 24.46 8.08 13.76
CA SER A 462 25.94 8.03 13.83
C SER A 462 26.52 9.15 14.69
N ASP A 463 25.98 9.30 15.90
CA ASP A 463 26.34 10.31 16.91
C ASP A 463 26.12 11.78 16.49
N LYS A 464 25.44 12.02 15.36
CA LYS A 464 25.00 13.36 14.94
C LYS A 464 23.53 13.54 15.26
N VAL A 465 23.20 14.67 15.88
CA VAL A 465 21.81 15.12 16.08
C VAL A 465 21.28 15.60 14.73
N VAL A 466 20.20 14.98 14.26
CA VAL A 466 19.53 15.29 13.00
C VAL A 466 18.06 15.57 13.29
N ASN A 467 17.56 16.69 12.78
CA ASN A 467 16.13 16.95 12.75
C ASN A 467 15.51 16.17 11.59
N LEU A 468 14.63 15.23 11.93
CA LEU A 468 13.82 14.47 10.98
C LEU A 468 12.47 15.17 10.82
N HIS A 469 12.11 15.50 9.59
CA HIS A 469 10.78 16.01 9.30
C HIS A 469 9.74 14.90 9.36
N VAL A 470 8.50 15.26 9.72
CA VAL A 470 7.40 14.32 9.97
C VAL A 470 6.41 14.35 8.81
N THR A 471 5.94 13.18 8.37
CA THR A 471 4.90 13.04 7.34
C THR A 471 3.59 12.46 7.86
N ASP A 472 3.57 12.10 9.15
CA ASP A 472 2.42 11.52 9.83
C ASP A 472 1.38 12.56 10.29
N SER A 473 1.58 13.87 10.04
CA SER A 473 0.52 14.86 10.26
C SER A 473 -0.47 14.89 9.10
N SER A 474 -1.71 15.29 9.38
CA SER A 474 -2.73 15.52 8.35
C SER A 474 -2.31 16.65 7.41
N ILE A 475 -2.86 16.59 6.20
CA ILE A 475 -2.68 17.64 5.20
C ILE A 475 -3.13 19.02 5.70
N PHE A 476 -4.25 19.10 6.43
CA PHE A 476 -4.81 20.37 6.87
C PHE A 476 -3.95 21.03 7.96
N VAL A 477 -3.29 20.23 8.81
CA VAL A 477 -2.26 20.75 9.74
C VAL A 477 -1.10 21.35 8.94
N ALA A 478 -0.58 20.63 7.96
CA ALA A 478 0.55 21.13 7.15
C ALA A 478 0.20 22.43 6.40
N MET A 479 -1.06 22.55 5.93
CA MET A 479 -1.57 23.78 5.32
C MET A 479 -1.65 24.93 6.31
N LYS A 480 -2.16 24.68 7.52
CA LYS A 480 -2.14 25.67 8.62
C LYS A 480 -0.72 26.12 8.96
N HIS A 481 0.25 25.22 8.86
CA HIS A 481 1.67 25.50 9.08
C HIS A 481 2.37 26.17 7.89
N GLY A 482 1.63 26.55 6.84
CA GLY A 482 2.10 27.43 5.77
C GLY A 482 2.42 26.75 4.44
N LEU A 483 2.10 25.47 4.26
CA LEU A 483 2.14 24.84 2.94
C LEU A 483 0.89 25.18 2.13
N THR A 484 1.06 25.82 0.98
CA THR A 484 -0.08 26.07 0.07
C THR A 484 -0.41 24.79 -0.71
N PRO A 485 -1.67 24.60 -1.13
CA PRO A 485 -2.07 23.47 -1.97
C PRO A 485 -1.18 23.27 -3.20
N GLU A 486 -0.77 24.36 -3.85
CA GLU A 486 0.14 24.33 -4.99
C GLU A 486 1.53 23.82 -4.64
N LYS A 487 2.07 24.20 -3.48
CA LYS A 487 3.38 23.70 -3.01
C LYS A 487 3.32 22.22 -2.67
N ILE A 488 2.24 21.79 -2.03
CA ILE A 488 2.00 20.37 -1.75
C ILE A 488 1.99 19.59 -3.07
N LEU A 489 1.17 20.02 -4.04
CA LEU A 489 1.12 19.40 -5.35
C LEU A 489 2.49 19.40 -6.02
N GLU A 490 3.17 20.55 -6.09
CA GLU A 490 4.49 20.65 -6.72
C GLU A 490 5.50 19.70 -6.08
N HIS A 491 5.55 19.60 -4.76
CA HIS A 491 6.45 18.69 -4.05
C HIS A 491 6.12 17.22 -4.28
N SER A 492 4.83 16.89 -4.45
CA SER A 492 4.38 15.54 -4.77
C SER A 492 4.81 15.07 -6.17
N LEU A 493 4.93 15.99 -7.13
CA LEU A 493 5.23 15.65 -8.53
C LEU A 493 6.73 15.55 -8.85
N TYR A 494 7.59 15.26 -7.86
CA TYR A 494 9.00 14.92 -8.06
C TYR A 494 9.19 13.42 -7.90
N ILE A 495 9.11 12.69 -9.02
CA ILE A 495 9.01 11.24 -9.02
C ILE A 495 10.29 10.58 -9.57
N ASP A 496 10.78 9.59 -8.83
CA ASP A 496 11.79 8.63 -9.26
C ASP A 496 11.12 7.27 -9.52
N TYR A 497 11.80 6.44 -10.31
CA TYR A 497 11.39 5.06 -10.55
C TYR A 497 12.54 4.10 -10.27
N PHE A 498 12.19 2.89 -9.87
CA PHE A 498 13.15 1.86 -9.52
C PHE A 498 12.77 0.54 -10.19
N TYR A 499 13.64 0.06 -11.09
CA TYR A 499 13.45 -1.27 -11.64
C TYR A 499 13.71 -2.33 -10.57
N PRO A 500 12.86 -3.38 -10.50
CA PRO A 500 13.09 -4.54 -9.65
C PRO A 500 14.52 -5.08 -9.69
N LYS A 501 15.05 -5.30 -10.90
CA LYS A 501 16.39 -5.83 -11.13
C LYS A 501 17.50 -4.95 -10.55
N ASP A 502 17.33 -3.63 -10.55
CA ASP A 502 18.36 -2.70 -10.09
C ASP A 502 18.39 -2.71 -8.56
N ILE A 503 17.23 -2.74 -7.91
CA ILE A 503 17.12 -2.93 -6.45
C ILE A 503 17.73 -4.26 -6.02
N ILE A 504 17.41 -5.36 -6.71
CA ILE A 504 17.96 -6.69 -6.40
C ILE A 504 19.49 -6.68 -6.60
N ARG A 505 20.01 -6.11 -7.69
CA ARG A 505 21.47 -5.96 -7.90
C ARG A 505 22.14 -5.18 -6.78
N SER A 506 21.54 -4.07 -6.36
CA SER A 506 22.11 -3.21 -5.33
C SER A 506 22.12 -3.85 -3.94
N PHE A 507 21.07 -4.59 -3.57
CA PHE A 507 20.89 -5.06 -2.19
C PHE A 507 21.03 -6.57 -2.01
N LYS A 508 20.92 -7.36 -3.08
CA LYS A 508 21.00 -8.82 -3.10
C LYS A 508 21.70 -9.34 -4.37
N PRO A 509 22.95 -8.94 -4.63
CA PRO A 509 23.66 -9.25 -5.89
C PRO A 509 23.79 -10.75 -6.19
N HIS A 510 23.82 -11.60 -5.16
CA HIS A 510 23.87 -13.06 -5.26
C HIS A 510 22.59 -13.73 -5.84
N LEU A 511 21.52 -12.96 -6.08
CA LEU A 511 20.29 -13.44 -6.73
C LEU A 511 20.21 -13.09 -8.23
N VAL A 512 21.19 -12.36 -8.77
CA VAL A 512 21.17 -11.79 -10.12
C VAL A 512 21.94 -12.64 -11.11
#